data_AF-A0A5K0YC58-F1
#
_entry.id   AF-A0A5K0YC58-F1
#
_cell.length_a   1.000
_cell.length_b   1.000
_cell.length_c   1.000
_cell.angle_alpha   90.00
_cell.angle_beta   90.00
_cell.angle_gamma   90.00
#
_symmetry.space_group_name_H-M   'P 1'
#
loop_
_entity.id
_entity.type
_entity.pdbx_description
1 polymer ?
#
loop_
_entity_poly.entity_id
_entity_poly.type
_entity_poly.pdbx_seq_one_letter_code
_entity_poly.pdbx_strand_id
1 'polypeptide(L)'
;VLPAIELPPGWEWVDDWNVDTSLNTIDGWVYSSDLEGRKWPNLSGHEKSLQHVRQRKWKRNRRKIPDSANKQVLGLLKPGESIPLSLSSLTAPGILEILPKSSSDESEYSWSSFSDRYIKSTDYGHPDEVPQFCLSSLVEAEDLLHCPFASGSSSEDANGLWFCLSTQATEIGKDIHSNSIQDWKLVLIPPLSFINFLPLSVELSVLERKPCGAFAIRSRGVLHPGEKTNVYSADMHNPLYVSLFLQGGWQPIN
;
A
#
# COMPACT_ATOMS: atom_id res chain seq x y z
N VAL A 1 -39.62 -1.83 1.47
CA VAL A 1 -38.68 -2.93 1.19
C VAL A 1 -37.66 -2.39 0.22
N LEU A 2 -36.37 -2.45 0.56
CA LEU A 2 -35.30 -1.98 -0.32
C LEU A 2 -35.10 -2.99 -1.47
N PRO A 3 -34.72 -2.53 -2.68
CA PRO A 3 -34.55 -3.44 -3.81
C PRO A 3 -33.46 -4.47 -3.51
N ALA A 4 -33.72 -5.71 -3.93
CA ALA A 4 -32.69 -6.74 -3.98
C ALA A 4 -31.74 -6.38 -5.14
N ILE A 5 -30.60 -5.79 -4.81
CA ILE A 5 -29.52 -5.55 -5.77
C ILE A 5 -28.65 -6.79 -5.78
N GLU A 6 -28.59 -7.46 -6.92
CA GLU A 6 -27.70 -8.60 -7.14
C GLU A 6 -26.25 -8.13 -7.17
N LEU A 7 -25.38 -8.89 -6.50
CA LEU A 7 -23.95 -8.65 -6.56
C LEU A 7 -23.37 -9.24 -7.83
N PRO A 8 -22.37 -8.58 -8.44
CA PRO A 8 -21.52 -9.24 -9.43
C PRO A 8 -20.86 -10.48 -8.82
N PRO A 9 -20.58 -11.53 -9.61
CA PRO A 9 -19.85 -12.70 -9.15
C PRO A 9 -18.53 -12.33 -8.46
N GLY A 10 -18.21 -13.01 -7.36
CA GLY A 10 -16.98 -12.76 -6.59
C GLY A 10 -17.04 -11.55 -5.66
N TRP A 11 -18.23 -11.04 -5.33
CA TRP A 11 -18.43 -10.02 -4.30
C TRP A 11 -19.34 -10.54 -3.20
N GLU A 12 -19.13 -10.07 -1.98
CA GLU A 12 -20.04 -10.26 -0.85
C GLU A 12 -20.39 -8.93 -0.20
N TRP A 13 -21.61 -8.83 0.34
CA TRP A 13 -22.02 -7.68 1.13
C TRP A 13 -21.31 -7.72 2.48
N VAL A 14 -20.70 -6.60 2.87
CA VAL A 14 -20.01 -6.44 4.16
C VAL A 14 -21.02 -6.08 5.25
N ASP A 15 -22.05 -5.35 4.89
CA ASP A 15 -23.10 -4.89 5.78
C ASP A 15 -24.48 -4.88 5.10
N ASP A 16 -25.49 -4.61 5.91
CA ASP A 16 -26.84 -4.33 5.43
C ASP A 16 -26.96 -2.87 4.96
N TRP A 17 -28.08 -2.57 4.31
CA TRP A 17 -28.39 -1.22 3.86
C TRP A 17 -28.40 -0.23 5.03
N ASN A 18 -27.52 0.77 4.93
CA ASN A 18 -27.38 1.85 5.90
C ASN A 18 -27.74 3.19 5.26
N VAL A 19 -28.29 4.11 6.07
CA VAL A 19 -28.57 5.47 5.60
C VAL A 19 -27.28 6.27 5.55
N ASP A 20 -27.03 6.98 4.45
CA ASP A 20 -25.89 7.89 4.33
C ASP A 20 -26.16 9.20 5.10
N THR A 21 -25.47 9.37 6.23
CA THR A 21 -25.58 10.54 7.13
C THR A 21 -24.48 11.58 6.91
N SER A 22 -23.68 11.48 5.85
CA SER A 22 -22.56 12.39 5.56
C SER A 22 -22.94 13.88 5.51
N LEU A 23 -24.20 14.19 5.17
CA LEU A 23 -24.73 15.56 5.12
C LEU A 23 -25.33 16.05 6.46
N ASN A 24 -25.17 15.29 7.54
CA ASN A 24 -25.60 15.62 8.90
C ASN A 24 -27.07 16.08 9.01
N THR A 25 -27.95 15.46 8.23
CA THR A 25 -29.39 15.72 8.21
C THR A 25 -30.14 14.80 9.17
N ILE A 26 -31.29 15.26 9.66
CA ILE A 26 -32.18 14.47 10.52
C ILE A 26 -32.62 13.22 9.76
N ASP A 27 -32.30 12.04 10.29
CA ASP A 27 -32.61 10.72 9.73
C ASP A 27 -32.13 10.50 8.26
N GLY A 28 -31.15 11.29 7.80
CA GLY A 28 -30.58 11.20 6.45
C GLY A 28 -31.49 11.68 5.31
N TRP A 29 -32.58 12.39 5.62
CA TRP A 29 -33.46 12.98 4.61
C TRP A 29 -32.93 14.34 4.13
N VAL A 30 -32.82 14.48 2.82
CA VAL A 30 -32.50 15.75 2.16
C VAL A 30 -33.75 16.26 1.47
N TYR A 31 -34.03 17.56 1.60
CA TYR A 31 -35.23 18.20 1.06
C TYR A 31 -34.89 19.13 -0.11
N SER A 32 -35.79 19.21 -1.09
CA SER A 32 -35.71 20.15 -2.22
C SER A 32 -37.10 20.60 -2.65
N SER A 33 -37.12 21.70 -3.40
CA SER A 33 -38.32 22.28 -4.01
C SER A 33 -38.68 21.65 -5.35
N ASP A 34 -37.74 20.98 -6.03
CA ASP A 34 -37.92 20.43 -7.37
C ASP A 34 -37.30 19.03 -7.53
N LEU A 35 -37.94 18.20 -8.36
CA LEU A 35 -37.54 16.84 -8.71
C LEU A 35 -36.46 16.82 -9.82
N GLU A 36 -36.49 17.79 -10.74
CA GLU A 36 -35.61 17.84 -11.93
C GLU A 36 -34.35 18.71 -11.74
N GLY A 37 -34.30 19.51 -10.68
CA GLY A 37 -33.13 20.32 -10.33
C GLY A 37 -31.91 19.46 -9.95
N ARG A 38 -30.96 19.30 -10.88
CA ARG A 38 -29.65 18.61 -10.75
C ARG A 38 -28.74 19.05 -9.58
N LYS A 39 -29.20 19.86 -8.63
CA LYS A 39 -28.42 20.37 -7.49
C LYS A 39 -29.06 19.96 -6.17
N TRP A 40 -28.78 18.72 -5.76
CA TRP A 40 -29.02 18.25 -4.41
C TRP A 40 -27.70 18.24 -3.62
N PRO A 41 -27.68 18.62 -2.34
CA PRO A 41 -28.72 19.32 -1.57
C PRO A 41 -28.81 20.81 -1.93
N ASN A 42 -30.00 21.42 -1.79
CA ASN A 42 -30.12 22.88 -1.76
C ASN A 42 -29.58 23.39 -0.41
N LEU A 43 -28.33 23.87 -0.40
CA LEU A 43 -27.65 24.38 0.80
C LEU A 43 -28.15 25.77 1.25
N SER A 44 -29.14 26.36 0.60
CA SER A 44 -29.76 27.61 1.04
C SER A 44 -30.84 27.31 2.09
N GLY A 45 -30.43 27.36 3.35
CA GLY A 45 -31.36 27.47 4.47
C GLY A 45 -32.26 28.69 4.31
N HIS A 46 -33.45 28.61 4.90
CA HIS A 46 -34.52 29.62 4.87
C HIS A 46 -35.51 29.49 3.71
N GLU A 47 -36.27 28.39 3.67
CA GLU A 47 -37.74 28.43 3.52
C GLU A 47 -38.29 26.99 3.54
N LYS A 48 -38.74 26.54 4.71
CA LYS A 48 -39.34 25.20 4.88
C LYS A 48 -40.67 25.03 4.12
N SER A 49 -41.28 26.13 3.68
CA SER A 49 -42.60 26.18 3.04
C SER A 49 -42.61 25.77 1.56
N LEU A 50 -41.45 25.68 0.89
CA LEU A 50 -41.33 25.35 -0.53
C LEU A 50 -40.69 23.98 -0.81
N GLN A 51 -40.48 23.18 0.24
CA GLN A 51 -39.83 21.88 0.15
C GLN A 51 -40.87 20.75 0.00
N HIS A 52 -41.14 20.35 -1.23
CA HIS A 52 -42.15 19.32 -1.54
C HIS A 52 -41.57 17.93 -1.81
N VAL A 53 -40.26 17.83 -2.01
CA VAL A 53 -39.59 16.57 -2.34
C VAL A 53 -38.53 16.26 -1.30
N ARG A 54 -38.44 14.98 -0.90
CA ARG A 54 -37.37 14.47 -0.05
C ARG A 54 -36.70 13.27 -0.69
N GLN A 55 -35.38 13.17 -0.55
CA GLN A 55 -34.60 12.00 -0.94
C GLN A 55 -33.80 11.49 0.25
N ARG A 56 -33.55 10.17 0.27
CA ARG A 56 -32.69 9.53 1.26
C ARG A 56 -31.74 8.60 0.52
N LYS A 57 -30.45 8.83 0.69
CA LYS A 57 -29.40 8.01 0.08
C LYS A 57 -29.15 6.81 0.97
N TRP A 58 -29.24 5.63 0.38
CA TRP A 58 -28.90 4.37 1.03
C TRP A 58 -27.55 3.90 0.51
N LYS A 59 -26.68 3.47 1.41
CA LYS A 59 -25.38 2.88 1.11
C LYS A 59 -25.34 1.45 1.61
N ARG A 60 -24.62 0.60 0.89
CA ARG A 60 -24.32 -0.77 1.30
C ARG A 60 -22.94 -1.09 0.80
N ASN A 61 -22.08 -1.55 1.70
CA ASN A 61 -20.69 -1.84 1.42
C ASN A 61 -20.56 -3.26 0.91
N ARG A 62 -19.80 -3.44 -0.17
CA ARG A 62 -19.43 -4.76 -0.69
C ARG A 62 -17.92 -4.91 -0.68
N ARG A 63 -17.44 -6.12 -0.46
CA ARG A 63 -16.04 -6.48 -0.64
C ARG A 63 -15.92 -7.55 -1.71
N LYS A 64 -14.84 -7.50 -2.48
CA LYS A 64 -14.52 -8.57 -3.42
C LYS A 64 -14.08 -9.77 -2.59
N ILE A 65 -14.75 -10.91 -2.77
CA ILE A 65 -14.32 -12.18 -2.18
C ILE A 65 -12.97 -12.49 -2.85
N PRO A 66 -11.87 -12.59 -2.07
CA PRO A 66 -10.60 -13.00 -2.64
C PRO A 66 -10.79 -14.41 -3.20
N ASP A 67 -10.63 -14.56 -4.52
CA ASP A 67 -10.73 -15.84 -5.18
C ASP A 67 -9.52 -16.69 -4.78
N SER A 68 -9.65 -17.43 -3.68
CA SER A 68 -8.60 -18.28 -3.14
C SER A 68 -8.25 -19.44 -4.07
N ALA A 69 -9.08 -19.71 -5.08
CA ALA A 69 -8.88 -20.76 -6.07
C ALA A 69 -7.84 -20.43 -7.15
N ASN A 70 -7.45 -19.15 -7.31
CA ASN A 70 -6.56 -18.70 -8.41
C ASN A 70 -5.26 -18.04 -7.92
N LYS A 71 -4.75 -18.41 -6.73
CA LYS A 71 -3.40 -17.99 -6.32
C LYS A 71 -2.35 -18.83 -7.04
N GLN A 72 -1.61 -18.22 -7.96
CA GLN A 72 -0.46 -18.84 -8.61
C GLN A 72 0.83 -18.42 -7.89
N VAL A 73 1.57 -19.39 -7.35
CA VAL A 73 2.92 -19.13 -6.83
C VAL A 73 3.88 -18.99 -8.00
N LEU A 74 4.43 -17.79 -8.17
CA LEU A 74 5.39 -17.49 -9.24
C LEU A 74 6.79 -18.05 -8.95
N GLY A 75 7.17 -18.12 -7.66
CA GLY A 75 8.40 -18.77 -7.20
C GLY A 75 8.96 -18.16 -5.91
N LEU A 76 10.16 -18.59 -5.53
CA LEU A 76 10.90 -18.10 -4.36
C LEU A 76 12.09 -17.26 -4.84
N LEU A 77 12.24 -16.05 -4.29
CA LEU A 77 13.35 -15.15 -4.58
C LEU A 77 14.33 -15.10 -3.42
N LYS A 78 15.62 -15.29 -3.69
CA LYS A 78 16.66 -14.86 -2.75
C LYS A 78 16.99 -13.38 -2.97
N PRO A 79 17.57 -12.70 -1.96
CA PRO A 79 18.06 -11.34 -2.14
C PRO A 79 19.00 -11.23 -3.36
N GLY A 80 18.66 -10.35 -4.30
CA GLY A 80 19.42 -10.12 -5.54
C GLY A 80 19.06 -11.02 -6.72
N GLU A 81 18.16 -12.00 -6.55
CA GLU A 81 17.63 -12.81 -7.64
C GLU A 81 16.44 -12.11 -8.32
N SER A 82 16.09 -12.60 -9.51
CA SER A 82 14.91 -12.16 -10.28
C SER A 82 14.18 -13.37 -10.85
N ILE A 83 12.86 -13.32 -10.92
CA ILE A 83 12.03 -14.35 -11.53
C ILE A 83 11.35 -13.76 -12.77
N PRO A 84 11.40 -14.46 -13.93
CA PRO A 84 10.65 -14.04 -15.10
C PRO A 84 9.15 -14.22 -14.87
N LEU A 85 8.36 -13.24 -15.29
CA LEU A 85 6.90 -13.34 -15.31
C LEU A 85 6.43 -13.92 -16.65
N SER A 86 5.47 -14.84 -16.61
CA SER A 86 4.85 -15.32 -17.86
C SER A 86 4.01 -14.22 -18.48
N LEU A 87 3.97 -14.16 -19.82
CA LEU A 87 3.12 -13.20 -20.53
C LEU A 87 1.64 -13.35 -20.15
N SER A 88 1.21 -14.58 -19.84
CA SER A 88 -0.15 -14.86 -19.34
C SER A 88 -0.48 -14.13 -18.04
N SER A 89 0.52 -13.91 -17.16
CA SER A 89 0.37 -13.18 -15.90
C SER A 89 0.14 -11.68 -16.12
N LEU A 90 0.55 -11.14 -17.27
CA LEU A 90 0.34 -9.73 -17.65
C LEU A 90 -1.01 -9.52 -18.37
N THR A 91 -1.56 -10.56 -18.98
CA THR A 91 -2.81 -10.47 -19.75
C THR A 91 -4.08 -10.58 -18.91
N ALA A 92 -4.01 -11.19 -17.73
CA ALA A 92 -5.15 -11.35 -16.83
C ALA A 92 -5.08 -10.33 -15.68
N PRO A 93 -6.23 -9.81 -15.22
CA PRO A 93 -6.27 -8.97 -14.03
C PRO A 93 -5.87 -9.81 -12.81
N GLY A 94 -4.67 -9.56 -12.29
CA GLY A 94 -4.11 -10.25 -11.13
C GLY A 94 -3.41 -9.27 -10.20
N ILE A 95 -3.38 -9.60 -8.91
CA ILE A 95 -2.68 -8.85 -7.86
C ILE A 95 -1.37 -9.58 -7.56
N LEU A 96 -0.25 -8.85 -7.55
CA LEU A 96 1.01 -9.38 -7.06
C LEU A 96 1.08 -9.19 -5.54
N GLU A 97 1.28 -10.29 -4.81
CA GLU A 97 1.53 -10.29 -3.38
C GLU A 97 2.89 -10.94 -3.09
N ILE A 98 3.60 -10.42 -2.09
CA ILE A 98 4.92 -10.92 -1.67
C ILE A 98 4.82 -11.40 -0.23
N LEU A 99 5.48 -12.51 0.09
CA LEU A 99 5.58 -13.05 1.43
C LEU A 99 7.03 -13.31 1.79
N PRO A 100 7.59 -12.61 2.79
CA PRO A 100 8.91 -12.93 3.32
C PRO A 100 8.92 -14.31 3.97
N LYS A 101 9.93 -15.13 3.63
CA LYS A 101 10.19 -16.40 4.33
C LYS A 101 11.47 -16.27 5.15
N SER A 102 11.34 -16.45 6.47
CA SER A 102 12.47 -16.52 7.40
C SER A 102 13.06 -17.93 7.40
N SER A 103 14.37 -18.06 7.63
CA SER A 103 15.04 -19.37 7.70
C SER A 103 14.70 -20.17 8.95
N SER A 104 14.11 -19.52 9.97
CA SER A 104 13.90 -20.10 11.29
C SER A 104 12.45 -20.46 11.64
N ASP A 105 11.43 -20.10 10.85
CA ASP A 105 10.05 -20.53 11.11
C ASP A 105 9.08 -20.36 9.92
N GLU A 106 8.01 -21.16 9.89
CA GLU A 106 7.11 -21.33 8.73
C GLU A 106 6.05 -20.23 8.52
N SER A 107 5.84 -19.27 9.43
CA SER A 107 4.77 -18.25 9.27
C SER A 107 4.98 -16.99 10.13
N GLU A 108 6.17 -16.39 10.06
CA GLU A 108 6.50 -15.19 10.85
C GLU A 108 5.81 -13.92 10.32
N TYR A 109 5.56 -13.83 9.01
CA TYR A 109 5.04 -12.63 8.34
C TYR A 109 3.74 -12.93 7.58
N SER A 110 2.95 -11.88 7.37
CA SER A 110 1.77 -11.90 6.50
C SER A 110 2.12 -11.36 5.11
N TRP A 111 1.22 -11.59 4.15
CA TRP A 111 1.33 -11.08 2.78
C TRP A 111 1.47 -9.56 2.74
N SER A 112 2.23 -9.06 1.77
CA SER A 112 2.51 -7.64 1.57
C SER A 112 1.25 -6.82 1.31
N SER A 113 1.16 -5.66 1.94
CA SER A 113 0.26 -4.57 1.55
C SER A 113 1.06 -3.39 0.98
N PHE A 114 0.46 -2.65 0.05
CA PHE A 114 1.01 -1.41 -0.47
C PHE A 114 0.61 -0.27 0.48
N SER A 115 1.47 0.73 0.69
CA SER A 115 1.05 1.94 1.43
C SER A 115 0.59 3.07 0.49
N ASP A 116 1.13 3.13 -0.74
CA ASP A 116 1.13 4.39 -1.51
C ASP A 116 0.25 4.38 -2.79
N ARG A 117 -0.18 3.21 -3.29
CA ARG A 117 -0.95 3.13 -4.55
C ARG A 117 -2.46 3.20 -4.37
N TYR A 118 -2.99 4.37 -4.03
CA TYR A 118 -4.43 4.58 -4.21
C TYR A 118 -4.72 4.61 -5.72
N ILE A 119 -5.23 3.51 -6.27
CA ILE A 119 -5.84 3.55 -7.60
C ILE A 119 -7.07 4.43 -7.44
N LYS A 120 -6.98 5.69 -7.89
CA LYS A 120 -8.16 6.51 -8.13
C LYS A 120 -8.91 5.86 -9.28
N SER A 121 -9.82 4.93 -8.98
CA SER A 121 -10.86 4.60 -9.93
C SER A 121 -11.62 5.90 -10.20
N THR A 122 -11.75 6.28 -11.47
CA THR A 122 -12.44 7.51 -11.89
C THR A 122 -13.96 7.40 -11.77
N ASP A 123 -14.47 6.49 -10.93
CA ASP A 123 -15.88 6.40 -10.60
C ASP A 123 -16.14 7.10 -9.25
N TYR A 124 -17.08 8.03 -9.31
CA TYR A 124 -17.46 8.91 -8.22
C TYR A 124 -17.82 8.12 -6.93
N GLY A 125 -16.88 8.09 -5.98
CA GLY A 125 -17.17 8.04 -4.55
C GLY A 125 -16.92 6.73 -3.80
N HIS A 126 -15.68 6.47 -3.39
CA HIS A 126 -15.29 6.06 -2.02
C HIS A 126 -13.74 6.11 -1.88
N PRO A 127 -13.15 6.42 -0.72
CA PRO A 127 -11.68 6.43 -0.53
C PRO A 127 -11.07 5.11 -0.04
N ASP A 128 -11.85 4.03 0.10
CA ASP A 128 -11.43 2.82 0.84
C ASP A 128 -11.18 1.60 -0.06
N GLU A 129 -10.50 1.80 -1.19
CA GLU A 129 -9.92 0.67 -1.93
C GLU A 129 -8.48 0.46 -1.43
N VAL A 130 -8.22 -0.71 -0.85
CA VAL A 130 -6.87 -1.12 -0.44
C VAL A 130 -5.96 -1.00 -1.68
N PRO A 131 -4.82 -0.30 -1.59
CA PRO A 131 -3.90 -0.14 -2.70
C PRO A 131 -3.46 -1.52 -3.21
N GLN A 132 -3.78 -1.81 -4.47
CA GLN A 132 -3.49 -3.10 -5.12
C GLN A 132 -2.50 -2.91 -6.26
N PHE A 133 -1.53 -3.81 -6.37
CA PHE A 133 -0.60 -3.82 -7.49
C PHE A 133 -1.09 -4.77 -8.56
N CYS A 134 -1.62 -4.18 -9.63
CA CYS A 134 -2.22 -4.92 -10.72
C CYS A 134 -1.22 -5.14 -11.85
N LEU A 135 -0.92 -6.41 -12.15
CA LEU A 135 0.05 -6.81 -13.18
C LEU A 135 -0.36 -6.42 -14.61
N SER A 136 -1.66 -6.29 -14.87
CA SER A 136 -2.16 -5.89 -16.19
C SER A 136 -2.13 -4.38 -16.43
N SER A 137 -1.70 -3.58 -15.44
CA SER A 137 -1.64 -2.11 -15.51
C SER A 137 -0.34 -1.57 -14.91
N LEU A 138 0.77 -2.24 -15.21
CA LEU A 138 2.09 -1.81 -14.77
C LEU A 138 2.43 -0.43 -15.35
N VAL A 139 3.03 0.38 -14.48
CA VAL A 139 3.61 1.69 -14.78
C VAL A 139 4.95 1.77 -14.06
N GLU A 140 5.89 2.51 -14.63
CA GLU A 140 7.16 2.77 -13.95
C GLU A 140 6.91 3.54 -12.67
N ALA A 141 7.34 2.98 -11.54
CA ALA A 141 7.05 3.49 -10.21
C ALA A 141 8.00 2.87 -9.17
N GLU A 142 8.12 3.57 -8.05
CA GLU A 142 8.72 3.06 -6.82
C GLU A 142 7.65 3.07 -5.73
N ASP A 143 7.36 1.90 -5.15
CA ASP A 143 6.32 1.76 -4.14
C ASP A 143 6.85 1.13 -2.88
N LEU A 144 6.36 1.61 -1.74
CA LEU A 144 6.66 0.99 -0.46
C LEU A 144 5.67 -0.13 -0.14
N LEU A 145 6.22 -1.30 0.17
CA LEU A 145 5.52 -2.50 0.60
C LEU A 145 5.74 -2.74 2.08
N HIS A 146 4.69 -3.17 2.77
CA HIS A 146 4.74 -3.59 4.16
C HIS A 146 4.28 -5.04 4.31
N CYS A 147 5.10 -5.86 4.98
CA CYS A 147 4.78 -7.22 5.36
C CYS A 147 4.69 -7.28 6.89
N PRO A 148 3.48 -7.24 7.47
CA PRO A 148 3.32 -7.20 8.92
C PRO A 148 3.67 -8.56 9.54
N PHE A 149 4.14 -8.53 10.78
CA PHE A 149 4.38 -9.73 11.57
C PHE A 149 3.06 -10.45 11.89
N ALA A 150 3.02 -11.78 11.76
CA ALA A 150 1.79 -12.57 11.83
C ALA A 150 1.28 -12.79 13.27
N SER A 151 2.16 -12.84 14.27
CA SER A 151 1.77 -12.97 15.69
C SER A 151 1.72 -11.61 16.38
N GLY A 152 0.53 -11.00 16.34
CA GLY A 152 0.28 -9.71 16.95
C GLY A 152 0.49 -9.71 18.47
N SER A 153 1.37 -8.82 18.94
CA SER A 153 1.18 -8.17 20.24
C SER A 153 0.67 -6.76 19.97
N SER A 154 -0.39 -6.39 20.68
CA SER A 154 -1.21 -5.19 20.50
C SER A 154 -0.52 -3.90 20.95
N SER A 155 0.66 -3.60 20.41
CA SER A 155 1.26 -2.27 20.53
C SER A 155 1.20 -1.59 19.16
N GLU A 156 0.94 -0.29 19.15
CA GLU A 156 0.86 0.62 18.00
C GLU A 156 2.17 0.72 17.17
N ASP A 157 3.10 -0.21 17.39
CA ASP A 157 4.28 -0.43 16.59
C ASP A 157 3.92 -1.38 15.46
N ALA A 158 3.70 -0.84 14.25
CA ALA A 158 3.71 -1.60 13.02
C ALA A 158 5.09 -2.30 12.88
N ASN A 159 5.19 -3.47 13.50
CA ASN A 159 6.33 -4.36 13.43
C ASN A 159 6.11 -5.27 12.23
N GLY A 160 7.06 -5.19 11.30
CA GLY A 160 6.99 -5.84 10.01
C GLY A 160 8.24 -5.52 9.20
N LEU A 161 8.28 -6.09 8.00
CA LEU A 161 9.34 -5.82 7.03
C LEU A 161 8.81 -4.91 5.95
N TRP A 162 9.61 -3.92 5.61
CA TRP A 162 9.37 -2.95 4.56
C TRP A 162 10.27 -3.25 3.38
N PHE A 163 9.76 -3.04 2.17
CA PHE A 163 10.50 -3.20 0.91
C PHE A 163 10.12 -2.07 -0.03
N CYS A 164 11.09 -1.59 -0.82
CA CYS A 164 10.78 -0.74 -1.97
C CYS A 164 10.69 -1.63 -3.22
N LEU A 165 9.58 -1.54 -3.92
CA LEU A 165 9.34 -2.21 -5.19
C LEU A 165 9.57 -1.20 -6.31
N SER A 166 10.62 -1.41 -7.09
CA SER A 166 10.87 -0.67 -8.32
C SER A 166 10.28 -1.42 -9.50
N THR A 167 9.33 -0.79 -10.20
CA THR A 167 8.77 -1.25 -11.46
C THR A 167 9.45 -0.50 -12.60
N GLN A 168 10.12 -1.21 -13.50
CA GLN A 168 10.88 -0.63 -14.61
C GLN A 168 10.44 -1.24 -15.93
N ALA A 169 10.40 -0.43 -17.00
CA ALA A 169 10.08 -0.90 -18.34
C ALA A 169 11.30 -0.77 -19.27
N THR A 170 11.61 -1.82 -20.01
CA THR A 170 12.59 -1.75 -21.10
C THR A 170 11.88 -1.95 -22.42
N GLU A 171 11.96 -0.97 -23.31
CA GLU A 171 11.40 -1.08 -24.65
C GLU A 171 12.22 -2.08 -25.46
N ILE A 172 11.60 -3.21 -25.83
CA ILE A 172 12.24 -4.28 -26.60
C ILE A 172 11.84 -4.28 -28.07
N GLY A 173 10.85 -3.48 -28.46
CA GLY A 173 10.47 -3.34 -29.86
C GLY A 173 9.38 -2.28 -30.05
N LYS A 174 9.54 -1.49 -31.11
CA LYS A 174 8.56 -0.50 -31.55
C LYS A 174 8.41 -0.60 -33.06
N ASP A 175 7.20 -0.90 -33.51
CA ASP A 175 6.83 -0.84 -34.92
C ASP A 175 6.00 0.42 -35.16
N ILE A 176 6.02 0.94 -36.38
CA ILE A 176 5.24 2.12 -36.79
C ILE A 176 3.73 1.90 -36.71
N HIS A 177 3.28 0.65 -36.64
CA HIS A 177 1.87 0.26 -36.58
C HIS A 177 1.45 -0.35 -35.25
N SER A 178 2.35 -0.50 -34.28
CA SER A 178 2.05 -1.12 -32.99
C SER A 178 2.51 -0.28 -31.80
N ASN A 179 1.88 -0.52 -30.66
CA ASN A 179 2.36 0.03 -29.40
C ASN A 179 3.71 -0.60 -29.05
N SER A 180 4.58 0.20 -28.44
CA SER A 180 5.88 -0.26 -27.94
C SER A 180 5.70 -1.45 -26.99
N ILE A 181 6.45 -2.52 -27.23
CA ILE A 181 6.47 -3.71 -26.37
C ILE A 181 7.44 -3.43 -25.23
N GLN A 182 6.90 -3.45 -24.02
CA GLN A 182 7.64 -3.22 -22.79
C GLN A 182 7.97 -4.56 -22.13
N ASP A 183 9.24 -4.77 -21.85
CA ASP A 183 9.72 -5.81 -20.94
C ASP A 183 9.76 -5.24 -19.53
N TRP A 184 8.90 -5.77 -18.65
CA TRP A 184 8.73 -5.26 -17.30
C TRP A 184 9.62 -5.99 -16.31
N LYS A 185 10.37 -5.22 -15.54
CA LYS A 185 11.21 -5.71 -14.45
C LYS A 185 10.70 -5.19 -13.12
N LEU A 186 10.39 -6.12 -12.22
CA LEU A 186 10.00 -5.83 -10.85
C LEU A 186 11.18 -6.16 -9.93
N VAL A 187 11.65 -5.17 -9.17
CA VAL A 187 12.83 -5.31 -8.30
C VAL A 187 12.46 -4.95 -6.88
N LEU A 188 12.63 -5.90 -5.96
CA LEU A 188 12.52 -5.65 -4.53
C LEU A 188 13.88 -5.26 -3.96
N ILE A 189 13.93 -4.09 -3.34
CA ILE A 189 15.11 -3.60 -2.64
C ILE A 189 14.76 -3.27 -1.18
N PRO A 190 15.73 -3.36 -0.27
CA PRO A 190 15.55 -2.83 1.07
C PRO A 190 15.21 -1.33 1.00
N PRO A 191 14.35 -0.82 1.89
CA PRO A 191 14.00 0.60 1.93
C PRO A 191 15.23 1.45 2.30
N LEU A 192 16.16 0.87 3.07
CA LEU A 192 17.39 1.54 3.46
C LEU A 192 18.58 0.57 3.44
N SER A 193 19.68 1.01 2.83
CA SER A 193 20.95 0.28 2.80
C SER A 193 22.09 1.21 3.20
N PHE A 194 23.03 0.70 3.98
CA PHE A 194 24.26 1.41 4.35
C PHE A 194 25.47 0.61 3.88
N ILE A 195 26.48 1.32 3.40
CA ILE A 195 27.79 0.75 3.04
C ILE A 195 28.84 1.56 3.76
N ASN A 196 29.72 0.90 4.52
CA ASN A 196 30.81 1.57 5.20
C ASN A 196 32.02 1.70 4.26
N PHE A 197 32.22 2.88 3.68
CA PHE A 197 33.40 3.20 2.88
C PHE A 197 34.59 3.71 3.71
N LEU A 198 34.45 3.81 5.03
CA LEU A 198 35.54 4.25 5.90
C LEU A 198 36.53 3.09 6.13
N PRO A 199 37.82 3.41 6.35
CA PRO A 199 38.84 2.40 6.65
C PRO A 199 38.71 1.81 8.07
N LEU A 200 37.72 2.26 8.85
CA LEU A 200 37.48 1.87 10.23
C LEU A 200 36.05 1.32 10.39
N SER A 201 35.88 0.44 11.36
CA SER A 201 34.56 -0.05 11.77
C SER A 201 33.73 1.07 12.41
N VAL A 202 32.43 1.04 12.18
CA VAL A 202 31.49 2.05 12.69
C VAL A 202 30.30 1.43 13.38
N GLU A 203 29.91 1.98 14.53
CA GLU A 203 28.61 1.69 15.14
C GLU A 203 27.54 2.51 14.44
N LEU A 204 26.63 1.82 13.75
CA LEU A 204 25.46 2.39 13.12
C LEU A 204 24.24 2.19 14.03
N SER A 205 23.44 3.23 14.18
CA SER A 205 22.07 3.08 14.67
C SER A 205 21.08 3.88 13.84
N VAL A 206 19.91 3.27 13.61
CA VAL A 206 18.79 3.82 12.87
C VAL A 206 17.59 3.85 13.80
N LEU A 207 17.11 5.06 14.05
CA LEU A 207 15.98 5.36 14.92
C LEU A 207 14.83 5.92 14.07
N GLU A 208 13.61 5.51 14.34
CA GLU A 208 12.40 6.06 13.73
C GLU A 208 11.68 6.90 14.77
N ARG A 209 11.32 8.14 14.41
CA ARG A 209 10.53 9.01 15.29
C ARG A 209 9.04 8.75 15.05
N LYS A 210 8.37 8.24 16.07
CA LYS A 210 6.93 7.98 16.08
C LYS A 210 6.12 9.28 16.17
N PRO A 211 4.85 9.28 15.75
CA PRO A 211 3.95 10.43 15.90
C PRO A 211 3.80 10.92 17.35
N CYS A 212 3.89 10.01 18.33
CA CYS A 212 3.87 10.34 19.76
C CYS A 212 5.15 11.05 20.25
N GLY A 213 6.16 11.22 19.39
CA GLY A 213 7.44 11.84 19.71
C GLY A 213 8.51 10.87 20.24
N ALA A 214 8.14 9.63 20.54
CA ALA A 214 9.09 8.58 20.95
C ALA A 214 9.99 8.14 19.78
N PHE A 215 11.15 7.57 20.12
CA PHE A 215 12.07 6.96 19.14
C PHE A 215 12.04 5.44 19.27
N ALA A 216 11.84 4.76 18.14
CA ALA A 216 11.95 3.31 18.04
C ALA A 216 13.27 2.93 17.35
N ILE A 217 14.04 2.03 17.94
CA ILE A 217 15.26 1.49 17.30
C ILE A 217 14.82 0.53 16.19
N ARG A 218 15.23 0.81 14.96
CA ARG A 218 14.96 -0.05 13.79
C ARG A 218 16.15 -0.91 13.42
N SER A 219 17.35 -0.37 13.54
CA SER A 219 18.58 -1.14 13.34
C SER A 219 19.67 -0.62 14.25
N ARG A 220 20.52 -1.52 14.74
CA ARG A 220 21.75 -1.19 15.45
C ARG A 220 22.77 -2.28 15.20
N GLY A 221 24.00 -1.89 14.90
CA GLY A 221 25.08 -2.84 14.66
C GLY A 221 26.40 -2.16 14.39
N VAL A 222 27.44 -2.97 14.17
CA VAL A 222 28.75 -2.51 13.73
C VAL A 222 28.86 -2.83 12.23
N LEU A 223 29.27 -1.85 11.41
CA LEU A 223 29.68 -2.09 10.03
C LEU A 223 31.20 -2.04 9.94
N HIS A 224 31.80 -3.10 9.42
CA HIS A 224 33.21 -3.16 9.10
C HIS A 224 33.53 -2.43 7.78
N PRO A 225 34.81 -2.10 7.51
CA PRO A 225 35.22 -1.50 6.26
C PRO A 225 34.77 -2.33 5.05
N GLY A 226 34.09 -1.69 4.10
CA GLY A 226 33.52 -2.31 2.89
C GLY A 226 32.22 -3.08 3.11
N GLU A 227 31.75 -3.22 4.36
CA GLU A 227 30.54 -3.97 4.65
C GLU A 227 29.27 -3.21 4.25
N LYS A 228 28.27 -3.96 3.76
CA LYS A 228 26.93 -3.46 3.46
C LYS A 228 25.92 -4.08 4.43
N THR A 229 25.04 -3.25 5.01
CA THR A 229 23.88 -3.71 5.76
C THR A 229 22.58 -3.16 5.16
N ASN A 230 21.51 -3.93 5.28
CA ASN A 230 20.17 -3.59 4.80
C ASN A 230 19.23 -3.50 6.00
N VAL A 231 18.40 -2.47 6.04
CA VAL A 231 17.44 -2.24 7.12
C VAL A 231 16.04 -2.36 6.54
N TYR A 232 15.33 -3.43 6.92
CA TYR A 232 13.95 -3.71 6.47
C TYR A 232 12.89 -3.30 7.51
N SER A 233 13.28 -3.00 8.73
CA SER A 233 12.37 -2.65 9.83
C SER A 233 11.97 -1.17 9.85
N ALA A 234 12.48 -0.36 8.93
CA ALA A 234 12.30 1.09 8.90
C ALA A 234 11.15 1.47 7.96
N ASP A 235 10.16 2.17 8.51
CA ASP A 235 9.10 2.83 7.73
C ASP A 235 9.62 4.18 7.24
N MET A 236 9.73 4.35 5.91
CA MET A 236 10.26 5.57 5.28
C MET A 236 9.27 6.75 5.30
N HIS A 237 8.01 6.52 5.68
CA HIS A 237 7.04 7.60 5.88
C HIS A 237 7.29 8.39 7.16
N ASN A 238 7.95 7.75 8.13
CA ASN A 238 8.30 8.37 9.39
C ASN A 238 9.72 8.96 9.33
N PRO A 239 9.99 10.09 10.00
CA PRO A 239 11.34 10.64 10.06
C PRO A 239 12.32 9.65 10.68
N LEU A 240 13.37 9.32 9.93
CA LEU A 240 14.46 8.46 10.37
C LEU A 240 15.66 9.31 10.82
N TYR A 241 16.30 8.87 11.90
CA TYR A 241 17.50 9.46 12.46
C TYR A 241 18.59 8.41 12.42
N VAL A 242 19.68 8.76 11.74
CA VAL A 242 20.84 7.90 11.60
C VAL A 242 21.97 8.48 12.43
N SER A 243 22.62 7.66 13.24
CA SER A 243 23.86 8.03 13.89
C SER A 243 24.95 7.00 13.61
N LEU A 244 26.18 7.51 13.48
CA LEU A 244 27.34 6.75 13.08
C LEU A 244 28.51 7.15 13.99
N PHE A 245 29.09 6.18 14.68
CA PHE A 245 30.21 6.39 15.59
C PHE A 245 31.40 5.52 15.16
N LEU A 246 32.55 6.15 14.90
CA LEU A 246 33.78 5.43 14.61
C LEU A 246 34.22 4.64 15.85
N GLN A 247 34.48 3.34 15.69
CA GLN A 247 35.12 2.58 16.75
C GLN A 247 36.54 3.11 16.98
N GLY A 248 36.84 3.47 18.23
CA GLY A 248 38.09 4.15 18.61
C GLY A 248 37.99 5.68 18.70
N GLY A 249 36.85 6.27 18.29
CA GLY A 249 36.59 7.71 18.38
C GLY A 249 37.45 8.56 17.44
N TRP A 250 37.27 9.87 17.50
CA TRP A 250 38.11 10.83 16.80
C TRP A 250 39.37 11.06 17.62
N GLN A 251 40.47 10.40 17.26
CA GLN A 251 41.78 10.71 17.85
C GLN A 251 42.48 11.81 17.02
N PRO A 252 43.01 12.86 17.66
CA PRO A 252 43.82 13.85 16.96
C PRO A 252 45.08 13.18 16.41
N ILE A 253 45.50 13.61 15.22
CA ILE A 253 46.77 13.19 14.63
C ILE A 253 47.88 13.86 15.44
N ASN A 254 48.68 13.06 16.16
CA ASN A 254 49.91 13.50 16.84
C ASN A 254 51.08 13.55 15.86
#